data_AF-A0A852A2J3-F1
#
_entry.id   AF-A0A852A2J3-F1
#
_cell.length_a   1.000
_cell.length_b   1.000
_cell.length_c   1.000
_cell.angle_alpha   90.00
_cell.angle_beta   90.00
_cell.angle_gamma   90.00
#
_symmetry.space_group_name_H-M   'P 1'
#
loop_
_entity.id
_entity.type
_entity.pdbx_description
1 polymer ?
#
loop_
_entity_poly.entity_id
_entity_poly.type
_entity_poly.pdbx_seq_one_letter_code
_entity_poly.pdbx_strand_id
1 'polypeptide(L)'
;SLSAGLDLPGRFLFATLTLMTLIAILVFIEEAVYIYRKIPSSKRSIIIWINAAAPVISTTSCIGMWVPRSTMFTDFTAGIFFAIVIHKFLMMMIKECGGQKVLLRRFENGHFTITTGPCCCCCLCLPRVPITRQTLFWLKVGTFQFAVFRPVLVFLSIVLWTNGNYVLYNVSPKGPALWISCFIGALTLFALWAVGIMFRKVRILLKCKNIIPKFALYQFIVILNHLQTTIINIFATQKIIPCAPPLSSTARGSYIAQQLLIMEMFLITVISRVIYRRKYHDLEPPECVAEEPGDKKQTP
;
A
#
# COMPACT_ATOMS: atom_id res chain seq x y z
N SER A 1 -25.18 -1.19 -21.25
CA SER A 1 -24.30 -1.54 -20.12
C SER A 1 -23.70 -2.92 -20.37
N LEU A 2 -22.47 -3.20 -19.91
CA LEU A 2 -21.83 -4.51 -20.10
C LEU A 2 -22.74 -5.65 -19.58
N SER A 3 -23.51 -5.40 -18.51
CA SER A 3 -24.46 -6.34 -17.90
C SER A 3 -25.57 -6.88 -18.81
N ALA A 4 -25.94 -6.16 -19.89
CA ALA A 4 -27.04 -6.56 -20.76
C ALA A 4 -26.69 -7.76 -21.67
N GLY A 5 -25.39 -8.01 -21.91
CA GLY A 5 -24.90 -9.10 -22.76
C GLY A 5 -24.15 -10.22 -22.02
N LEU A 6 -24.13 -10.22 -20.68
CA LEU A 6 -23.46 -11.29 -19.91
C LEU A 6 -24.39 -12.48 -19.69
N ASP A 7 -23.85 -13.68 -19.90
CA ASP A 7 -24.44 -14.97 -19.53
C ASP A 7 -24.82 -15.00 -18.04
N LEU A 8 -25.79 -15.84 -17.70
CA LEU A 8 -26.28 -16.06 -16.33
C LEU A 8 -25.16 -16.18 -15.26
N PRO A 9 -24.08 -16.98 -15.44
CA PRO A 9 -22.97 -17.05 -14.47
C PRO A 9 -22.23 -15.72 -14.31
N GLY A 10 -22.10 -14.94 -15.38
CA GLY A 10 -21.47 -13.62 -15.35
C GLY A 10 -22.26 -12.64 -14.48
N ARG A 11 -23.59 -12.66 -14.56
CA ARG A 11 -24.45 -11.81 -13.71
C ARG A 11 -24.32 -12.16 -12.23
N PHE A 12 -24.28 -13.46 -11.91
CA PHE A 12 -24.06 -13.93 -10.53
C PHE A 12 -22.69 -13.51 -9.98
N LEU A 13 -21.64 -13.59 -10.79
CA LEU A 13 -20.30 -13.15 -10.40
C LEU A 13 -20.27 -11.65 -10.07
N PHE A 14 -20.87 -10.81 -10.91
CA PHE A 14 -20.96 -9.36 -10.66
C PHE A 14 -21.71 -9.05 -9.38
N ALA A 15 -22.89 -9.67 -9.21
CA ALA A 15 -23.70 -9.48 -8.01
C ALA A 15 -22.90 -9.85 -6.74
N THR A 16 -22.21 -10.99 -6.77
CA THR A 16 -21.37 -11.46 -5.65
C THR A 16 -20.24 -10.48 -5.35
N LEU A 17 -19.48 -10.06 -6.35
CA LEU A 17 -18.36 -9.12 -6.16
C LEU A 17 -18.82 -7.74 -5.68
N THR A 18 -19.97 -7.26 -6.16
CA THR A 18 -20.58 -6.02 -5.63
C THR A 18 -20.99 -6.17 -4.18
N LEU A 19 -21.62 -7.28 -3.83
CA LEU A 19 -22.04 -7.55 -2.46
C LEU A 19 -20.84 -7.62 -1.51
N MET A 20 -19.76 -8.31 -1.92
CA MET A 20 -18.50 -8.35 -1.16
C MET A 20 -17.94 -6.94 -0.93
N THR A 21 -17.97 -6.09 -1.96
CA THR A 21 -17.52 -4.69 -1.85
C THR A 21 -18.38 -3.91 -0.85
N LEU A 22 -19.70 -4.02 -0.92
CA LEU A 22 -20.62 -3.37 -0.01
C LEU A 22 -20.41 -3.83 1.44
N ILE A 23 -20.25 -5.13 1.66
CA ILE A 23 -19.96 -5.68 2.99
C ILE A 23 -18.60 -5.17 3.49
N ALA A 24 -17.57 -5.10 2.66
CA ALA A 24 -16.27 -4.54 3.05
C ALA A 24 -16.39 -3.08 3.51
N ILE A 25 -17.19 -2.27 2.80
CA ILE A 25 -17.46 -0.87 3.18
C ILE A 25 -18.21 -0.81 4.52
N LEU A 26 -19.24 -1.63 4.72
CA LEU A 26 -20.00 -1.66 5.98
C LEU A 26 -19.10 -2.06 7.16
N VAL A 27 -18.30 -3.10 7.00
CA VAL A 27 -17.31 -3.53 7.99
C VAL A 27 -16.32 -2.41 8.29
N PHE A 28 -15.84 -1.69 7.27
CA PHE A 28 -14.95 -0.56 7.47
C PHE A 28 -15.62 0.60 8.21
N ILE A 29 -16.87 0.93 7.90
CA ILE A 29 -17.61 1.99 8.59
C ILE A 29 -17.78 1.64 10.08
N GLU A 30 -18.18 0.40 10.38
CA GLU A 30 -18.29 -0.08 11.77
C GLU A 30 -16.95 0.05 12.51
N GLU A 31 -15.86 -0.43 11.91
CA GLU A 31 -14.51 -0.35 12.47
C GLU A 31 -14.07 1.11 12.66
N ALA A 32 -14.34 1.98 11.69
CA ALA A 32 -14.01 3.40 11.76
C ALA A 32 -14.76 4.10 12.90
N VAL A 33 -16.05 3.78 13.12
CA VAL A 33 -16.84 4.29 14.24
C VAL A 33 -16.33 3.76 15.57
N TYR A 34 -15.97 2.48 15.66
CA TYR A 34 -15.37 1.89 16.86
C TYR A 34 -14.04 2.56 17.21
N ILE A 35 -13.15 2.72 16.24
CA ILE A 35 -11.87 3.44 16.35
C ILE A 35 -12.11 4.92 16.72
N TYR A 36 -13.15 5.54 16.16
CA TYR A 36 -13.52 6.92 16.49
C TYR A 36 -13.82 7.08 17.97
N ARG A 37 -14.62 6.18 18.52
CA ARG A 37 -15.12 6.28 19.90
C ARG A 37 -14.09 5.85 20.95
N LYS A 38 -13.24 4.86 20.65
CA LYS A 38 -12.41 4.20 21.67
C LYS A 38 -10.94 4.64 21.70
N ILE A 39 -10.44 5.33 20.67
CA ILE A 39 -9.00 5.63 20.52
C ILE A 39 -8.73 7.13 20.67
N PRO A 40 -7.67 7.53 21.40
CA PRO A 40 -7.28 8.93 21.53
C PRO A 40 -7.04 9.60 20.17
N SER A 41 -7.49 10.85 20.07
CA SER A 41 -7.59 11.67 18.84
C SER A 41 -6.32 11.65 17.99
N SER A 42 -5.16 11.58 18.64
CA SER A 42 -3.87 11.72 17.97
C SER A 42 -3.55 10.53 17.04
N LYS A 43 -3.89 9.28 17.40
CA LYS A 43 -3.56 8.08 16.60
C LYS A 43 -4.69 7.66 15.66
N ARG A 44 -5.93 8.00 16.02
CA ARG A 44 -7.16 7.61 15.34
C ARG A 44 -7.13 7.84 13.83
N SER A 45 -6.81 9.06 13.38
CA SER A 45 -6.84 9.40 11.94
C SER A 45 -5.91 8.48 11.12
N ILE A 46 -4.69 8.24 11.61
CA ILE A 46 -3.69 7.42 10.90
C ILE A 46 -4.18 5.98 10.73
N ILE A 47 -4.76 5.40 11.78
CA ILE A 47 -5.27 4.02 11.75
C ILE A 47 -6.47 3.90 10.80
N ILE A 48 -7.39 4.88 10.81
CA ILE A 48 -8.54 4.90 9.88
C ILE A 48 -8.04 4.92 8.44
N TRP A 49 -7.07 5.77 8.10
CA TRP A 49 -6.50 5.83 6.76
C TRP A 49 -5.88 4.51 6.30
N ILE A 50 -5.15 3.82 7.18
CA ILE A 50 -4.53 2.52 6.85
C ILE A 50 -5.60 1.44 6.67
N ASN A 51 -6.61 1.38 7.54
CA ASN A 51 -7.69 0.41 7.44
C ASN A 51 -8.64 0.68 6.27
N ALA A 52 -8.72 1.94 5.82
CA ALA A 52 -9.47 2.34 4.64
C ALA A 52 -8.83 1.87 3.33
N ALA A 53 -7.56 1.44 3.32
CA ALA A 53 -6.86 1.04 2.09
C ALA A 53 -7.59 -0.07 1.34
N ALA A 54 -7.78 -1.22 1.98
CA ALA A 54 -8.44 -2.36 1.36
C ALA A 54 -9.88 -2.05 0.84
N PRO A 55 -10.80 -1.49 1.64
CA PRO A 55 -12.17 -1.21 1.16
C PRO A 55 -12.20 -0.12 0.07
N VAL A 56 -11.32 0.89 0.13
CA VAL A 56 -11.24 1.90 -0.95
C VAL A 56 -10.76 1.26 -2.25
N ILE A 57 -9.73 0.42 -2.21
CA ILE A 57 -9.23 -0.30 -3.39
C ILE A 57 -10.31 -1.23 -3.95
N SER A 58 -11.00 -1.98 -3.10
CA SER A 58 -12.14 -2.83 -3.48
C SER A 58 -13.22 -2.02 -4.19
N THR A 59 -13.56 -0.84 -3.67
CA THR A 59 -14.55 0.07 -4.26
C THR A 59 -14.11 0.59 -5.62
N THR A 60 -12.86 1.05 -5.74
CA THR A 60 -12.33 1.52 -7.03
C THR A 60 -12.29 0.40 -8.06
N SER A 61 -11.89 -0.82 -7.68
CA SER A 61 -11.89 -1.99 -8.57
C SER A 61 -13.31 -2.40 -8.98
N CYS A 62 -14.29 -2.28 -8.08
CA CYS A 62 -15.70 -2.53 -8.37
C CYS A 62 -16.25 -1.52 -9.40
N ILE A 63 -15.91 -0.24 -9.26
CA ILE A 63 -16.27 0.79 -10.26
C ILE A 63 -15.63 0.48 -11.62
N GLY A 64 -14.35 0.07 -11.63
CA GLY A 64 -13.63 -0.33 -12.84
C GLY A 64 -14.28 -1.53 -13.53
N MET A 65 -14.74 -2.51 -12.75
CA MET A 65 -15.44 -3.69 -13.25
C MET A 65 -16.78 -3.34 -13.93
N TRP A 66 -17.59 -2.46 -13.34
CA TRP A 66 -18.88 -2.04 -13.93
C TRP A 66 -18.71 -1.12 -15.15
N VAL A 67 -17.70 -0.27 -15.11
CA VAL A 67 -17.38 0.69 -16.17
C VAL A 67 -15.91 0.52 -16.55
N PRO A 68 -15.58 -0.45 -17.43
CA PRO A 68 -14.20 -0.72 -17.85
C PRO A 68 -13.48 0.51 -18.41
N ARG A 69 -14.21 1.43 -19.04
CA ARG A 69 -13.69 2.72 -19.53
C ARG A 69 -13.18 3.63 -18.40
N SER A 70 -13.70 3.47 -17.18
CA SER A 70 -13.28 4.22 -15.99
C SER A 70 -12.05 3.64 -15.29
N THR A 71 -11.58 2.46 -15.70
CA THR A 71 -10.44 1.74 -15.10
C THR A 71 -9.22 2.63 -14.88
N MET A 72 -8.93 3.49 -15.85
CA MET A 72 -7.87 4.50 -15.74
C MET A 72 -8.03 5.37 -14.50
N PHE A 73 -9.21 5.99 -14.33
CA PHE A 73 -9.51 6.86 -13.19
C PHE A 73 -9.55 6.10 -11.87
N THR A 74 -10.01 4.85 -11.86
CA THR A 74 -10.06 4.02 -10.65
C THR A 74 -8.66 3.62 -10.22
N ASP A 75 -7.78 3.23 -11.16
CA ASP A 75 -6.38 2.89 -10.88
C ASP A 75 -5.60 4.10 -10.37
N PHE A 76 -5.91 5.29 -10.91
CA PHE A 76 -5.36 6.56 -10.42
C PHE A 76 -5.80 6.88 -9.00
N THR A 77 -7.10 6.73 -8.71
CA THR A 77 -7.66 6.98 -7.38
C THR A 77 -7.05 6.02 -6.35
N ALA A 78 -7.01 4.72 -6.67
CA ALA A 78 -6.35 3.71 -5.86
C ALA A 78 -4.88 4.08 -5.63
N GLY A 79 -4.18 4.51 -6.68
CA GLY A 79 -2.79 4.89 -6.60
C GLY A 79 -2.48 6.08 -5.67
N ILE A 80 -3.29 7.13 -5.73
CA ILE A 80 -3.17 8.27 -4.82
C ILE A 80 -3.40 7.81 -3.37
N PHE A 81 -4.44 7.00 -3.16
CA PHE A 81 -4.77 6.46 -1.85
C PHE A 81 -3.61 5.63 -1.28
N PHE A 82 -3.02 4.76 -2.09
CA PHE A 82 -1.82 4.01 -1.73
C PHE A 82 -0.71 4.93 -1.25
N ALA A 83 -0.36 5.96 -2.03
CA ALA A 83 0.75 6.85 -1.69
C ALA A 83 0.52 7.56 -0.34
N ILE A 84 -0.71 7.95 -0.04
CA ILE A 84 -1.11 8.50 1.26
C ILE A 84 -0.92 7.44 2.37
N VAL A 85 -1.39 6.22 2.15
CA VAL A 85 -1.30 5.12 3.13
C VAL A 85 0.14 4.77 3.46
N ILE A 86 1.06 4.72 2.49
CA ILE A 86 2.50 4.48 2.73
C ILE A 86 3.05 5.51 3.73
N HIS A 87 2.76 6.79 3.48
CA HIS A 87 3.21 7.87 4.36
C HIS A 87 2.56 7.79 5.74
N LYS A 88 1.25 7.52 5.82
CA LYS A 88 0.53 7.35 7.08
C LYS A 88 1.06 6.16 7.87
N PHE A 89 1.41 5.05 7.21
CA PHE A 89 2.01 3.88 7.85
C PHE A 89 3.37 4.20 8.48
N LEU A 90 4.23 4.95 7.78
CA LEU A 90 5.48 5.46 8.36
C LEU A 90 5.22 6.31 9.63
N MET A 91 4.24 7.22 9.56
CA MET A 91 3.87 8.07 10.71
C MET A 91 3.30 7.24 11.86
N MET A 92 2.56 6.16 11.57
CA MET A 92 2.04 5.23 12.58
C MET A 92 3.19 4.61 13.38
N MET A 93 4.21 4.08 12.71
CA MET A 93 5.36 3.46 13.38
C MET A 93 6.07 4.45 14.31
N ILE A 94 6.33 5.67 13.83
CA ILE A 94 6.99 6.73 14.61
C ILE A 94 6.15 7.08 15.85
N LYS A 95 4.82 7.15 15.69
CA LYS A 95 3.90 7.49 16.77
C LYS A 95 3.75 6.37 17.79
N GLU A 96 3.81 5.11 17.35
CA GLU A 96 3.78 3.95 18.24
C GLU A 96 5.06 3.84 19.09
N CYS A 97 6.18 4.39 18.64
CA CYS A 97 7.42 4.53 19.41
C CYS A 97 7.42 5.70 20.42
N GLY A 98 6.31 6.43 20.59
CA GLY A 98 6.25 7.60 21.48
C GLY A 98 6.61 8.93 20.78
N GLY A 99 6.69 8.94 19.45
CA GLY A 99 6.95 10.13 18.65
C GLY A 99 8.42 10.29 18.25
N GLN A 100 8.70 11.33 17.46
CA GLN A 100 10.03 11.52 16.87
C GLN A 100 11.14 11.72 17.91
N LYS A 101 10.91 12.53 18.94
CA LYS A 101 11.94 12.87 19.95
C LYS A 101 12.35 11.63 20.74
N VAL A 102 11.38 10.81 21.15
CA VAL A 102 11.62 9.57 21.91
C VAL A 102 12.31 8.52 21.02
N LEU A 103 11.86 8.39 19.76
CA LEU A 103 12.51 7.50 18.80
C LEU A 103 13.97 7.90 18.59
N LEU A 104 14.26 9.18 18.40
CA LEU A 104 15.63 9.66 18.20
C LEU A 104 16.52 9.44 19.43
N ARG A 105 16.06 9.77 20.63
CA ARG A 105 16.80 9.49 21.88
C ARG A 105 17.10 8.00 22.05
N ARG A 106 16.13 7.14 21.73
CA ARG A 106 16.27 5.69 21.89
C ARG A 106 17.23 5.05 20.88
N PHE A 107 17.45 5.72 19.75
CA PHE A 107 18.29 5.22 18.67
C PHE A 107 19.52 6.11 18.40
N GLU A 108 19.90 6.96 19.35
CA GLU A 108 21.01 7.91 19.22
C GLU A 108 22.36 7.22 18.91
N ASN A 109 22.55 6.00 19.42
CA ASN A 109 23.72 5.15 19.15
C ASN A 109 23.46 4.07 18.06
N GLY A 110 22.25 4.04 17.51
CA GLY A 110 21.84 3.05 16.52
C GLY A 110 22.18 3.47 15.09
N HIS A 111 22.48 2.49 14.23
CA HIS A 111 22.70 2.73 12.81
C HIS A 111 21.54 2.16 11.98
N PHE A 112 21.08 2.88 10.95
CA PHE A 112 20.19 2.29 9.95
C PHE A 112 20.98 1.30 9.10
N THR A 113 20.59 0.03 9.18
CA THR A 113 21.08 -1.00 8.27
C THR A 113 20.22 -0.91 7.02
N ILE A 114 20.75 -0.22 6.03
CA ILE A 114 20.13 0.02 4.72
C ILE A 114 20.00 -1.27 3.89
N THR A 115 20.69 -2.34 4.29
CA THR A 115 20.72 -3.66 3.65
C THR A 115 19.40 -4.43 3.78
N THR A 116 18.33 -3.90 3.19
CA THR A 116 16.99 -4.51 3.15
C THR A 116 16.40 -4.29 1.75
N GLY A 117 15.86 -5.35 1.11
CA GLY A 117 15.49 -5.39 -0.32
C GLY A 117 14.39 -4.40 -0.76
N PRO A 118 14.16 -4.17 -2.08
CA PRO A 118 14.34 -5.11 -3.21
C PRO A 118 15.47 -4.79 -4.21
N CYS A 119 16.10 -3.61 -4.16
CA CYS A 119 17.24 -3.25 -5.03
C CYS A 119 18.60 -3.86 -4.59
N CYS A 120 18.57 -4.90 -3.76
CA CYS A 120 19.78 -5.51 -3.17
C CYS A 120 20.61 -6.32 -4.18
N CYS A 121 20.16 -6.42 -5.44
CA CYS A 121 20.88 -7.12 -6.52
C CYS A 121 21.93 -6.24 -7.22
N CYS A 122 21.90 -4.91 -7.08
CA CYS A 122 22.81 -4.02 -7.84
C CYS A 122 23.72 -3.11 -7.00
N CYS A 123 23.52 -3.00 -5.67
CA CYS A 123 24.31 -2.10 -4.82
C CYS A 123 24.72 -2.77 -3.50
N LEU A 124 25.83 -3.52 -3.49
CA LEU A 124 26.41 -4.10 -2.27
C LEU A 124 27.07 -3.07 -1.33
N CYS A 125 27.07 -1.78 -1.68
CA CYS A 125 27.91 -0.76 -1.05
C CYS A 125 27.13 0.44 -0.46
N LEU A 126 25.94 0.25 0.14
CA LEU A 126 25.33 1.38 0.88
C LEU A 126 25.78 1.40 2.36
N PRO A 127 26.38 2.52 2.82
CA PRO A 127 26.95 2.64 4.16
C PRO A 127 25.89 2.61 5.27
N ARG A 128 26.34 2.24 6.48
CA ARG A 128 25.53 2.34 7.71
C ARG A 128 25.31 3.83 8.01
N VAL A 129 24.11 4.34 7.77
CA VAL A 129 23.79 5.75 8.06
C VAL A 129 23.37 5.88 9.53
N PRO A 130 23.97 6.78 10.32
CA PRO A 130 23.58 7.00 11.71
C PRO A 130 22.13 7.51 11.80
N ILE A 131 21.42 7.13 12.87
CA ILE A 131 20.04 7.54 13.10
C ILE A 131 20.03 8.97 13.63
N THR A 132 20.15 9.94 12.71
CA THR A 132 20.07 11.38 13.04
C THR A 132 18.68 11.94 12.75
N ARG A 133 18.41 13.14 13.28
CA ARG A 133 17.19 13.92 12.95
C ARG A 133 17.03 14.10 11.45
N GLN A 134 18.14 14.29 10.75
CA GLN A 134 18.19 14.52 9.33
C GLN A 134 17.84 13.25 8.55
N THR A 135 18.35 12.08 8.94
CA THR A 135 17.99 10.81 8.29
C THR A 135 16.51 10.49 8.45
N LEU A 136 15.94 10.70 9.65
CA LEU A 136 14.50 10.52 9.88
C LEU A 136 13.66 11.53 9.08
N PHE A 137 14.15 12.76 8.91
CA PHE A 137 13.53 13.77 8.07
C PHE A 137 13.54 13.35 6.60
N TRP A 138 14.69 12.95 6.06
CA TRP A 138 14.82 12.44 4.70
C TRP A 138 13.92 11.24 4.43
N LEU A 139 13.76 10.35 5.40
CA LEU A 139 12.87 9.20 5.26
C LEU A 139 11.39 9.58 5.19
N LYS A 140 10.99 10.58 5.98
CA LYS A 140 9.64 11.16 5.92
C LYS A 140 9.41 11.86 4.58
N VAL A 141 10.38 12.67 4.14
CA VAL A 141 10.36 13.33 2.83
C VAL A 141 10.29 12.28 1.73
N GLY A 142 10.99 11.16 1.86
CA GLY A 142 11.01 10.07 0.90
C GLY A 142 9.66 9.39 0.64
N THR A 143 8.80 9.32 1.67
CA THR A 143 7.41 8.85 1.51
C THR A 143 6.45 9.97 1.13
N PHE A 144 6.71 11.18 1.60
CA PHE A 144 5.91 12.37 1.28
C PHE A 144 6.04 12.78 -0.18
N GLN A 145 7.24 12.74 -0.75
CA GLN A 145 7.48 13.00 -2.17
C GLN A 145 6.62 12.06 -3.03
N PHE A 146 6.52 10.78 -2.67
CA PHE A 146 5.70 9.84 -3.42
C PHE A 146 4.21 10.20 -3.34
N ALA A 147 3.72 10.61 -2.16
CA ALA A 147 2.35 11.08 -1.98
C ALA A 147 2.00 12.34 -2.80
N VAL A 148 2.98 13.19 -3.11
CA VAL A 148 2.79 14.43 -3.89
C VAL A 148 3.04 14.22 -5.38
N PHE A 149 4.19 13.63 -5.74
CA PHE A 149 4.59 13.45 -7.14
C PHE A 149 3.70 12.44 -7.87
N ARG A 150 3.19 11.40 -7.19
CA ARG A 150 2.32 10.42 -7.86
C ARG A 150 1.05 11.05 -8.44
N PRO A 151 0.25 11.83 -7.69
CA PRO A 151 -0.89 12.56 -8.26
C PRO A 151 -0.51 13.44 -9.46
N VAL A 152 0.61 14.17 -9.37
CA VAL A 152 1.06 15.09 -10.44
C VAL A 152 1.42 14.32 -11.72
N LEU A 153 2.22 13.25 -11.60
CA LEU A 153 2.63 12.42 -12.73
C LEU A 153 1.44 11.69 -13.36
N VAL A 154 0.51 11.23 -12.53
CA VAL A 154 -0.74 10.60 -12.98
C VAL A 154 -1.64 11.59 -13.71
N PHE A 155 -1.80 12.80 -13.18
CA PHE A 155 -2.56 13.86 -13.83
C PHE A 155 -1.95 14.20 -15.20
N LEU A 156 -0.63 14.31 -15.26
CA LEU A 156 0.10 14.50 -16.52
C LEU A 156 -0.18 13.34 -17.50
N SER A 157 -0.16 12.08 -17.04
CA SER A 157 -0.54 10.92 -17.88
C SER A 157 -1.97 11.01 -18.43
N ILE A 158 -2.94 11.50 -17.66
CA ILE A 158 -4.32 11.69 -18.13
C ILE A 158 -4.39 12.75 -19.22
N VAL A 159 -3.72 13.88 -19.02
CA VAL A 159 -3.65 14.98 -20.01
C VAL A 159 -3.02 14.48 -21.31
N LEU A 160 -1.92 13.72 -21.22
CA LEU A 160 -1.28 13.12 -22.38
C LEU A 160 -2.20 12.08 -23.07
N TRP A 161 -2.98 11.30 -22.31
CA TRP A 161 -3.94 10.31 -22.84
C TRP A 161 -5.10 10.97 -23.57
N THR A 162 -5.68 12.02 -23.00
CA THR A 162 -6.77 12.79 -23.62
C THR A 162 -6.35 13.50 -24.91
N ASN A 163 -5.08 13.93 -25.01
CA ASN A 163 -4.51 14.52 -26.23
C ASN A 163 -4.21 13.49 -27.34
N GLY A 164 -4.50 12.19 -27.15
CA GLY A 164 -4.26 11.14 -28.14
C GLY A 164 -2.79 10.76 -28.34
N ASN A 165 -1.86 11.44 -27.66
CA ASN A 165 -0.42 11.21 -27.75
C ASN A 165 0.09 10.12 -26.77
N TYR A 166 -0.82 9.48 -26.03
CA TYR A 166 -0.51 8.48 -25.02
C TYR A 166 -1.45 7.29 -25.16
N VAL A 167 -0.89 6.18 -25.64
CA VAL A 167 -1.57 4.89 -25.64
C VAL A 167 -1.00 4.10 -24.46
N LEU A 168 -1.84 3.84 -23.45
CA LEU A 168 -1.47 3.28 -22.15
C LEU A 168 -0.64 1.97 -22.24
N TYR A 169 -0.84 1.21 -23.32
CA TYR A 169 -0.24 -0.10 -23.51
C TYR A 169 0.86 -0.14 -24.58
N ASN A 170 1.21 1.01 -25.19
CA ASN A 170 2.37 1.07 -26.09
C ASN A 170 3.64 1.28 -25.26
N VAL A 171 4.27 0.17 -24.90
CA VAL A 171 5.61 0.11 -24.30
C VAL A 171 6.71 0.39 -25.33
N SER A 172 6.53 1.43 -26.16
CA SER A 172 7.56 1.86 -27.10
C SER A 172 8.63 2.65 -26.35
N PRO A 173 9.93 2.33 -26.50
CA PRO A 173 11.05 3.00 -25.80
C PRO A 173 11.11 4.53 -26.00
N LYS A 174 10.50 5.03 -27.08
CA LYS A 174 10.43 6.46 -27.42
C LYS A 174 9.17 7.17 -26.88
N GLY A 175 8.27 6.44 -26.22
CA GLY A 175 6.98 6.95 -25.74
C GLY A 175 7.07 7.54 -24.32
N PRO A 176 6.36 8.65 -24.04
CA PRO A 176 6.34 9.27 -22.71
C PRO A 176 5.72 8.35 -21.62
N ALA A 177 4.89 7.38 -22.01
CA ALA A 177 4.23 6.46 -21.10
C ALA A 177 5.17 5.54 -20.31
N LEU A 178 6.23 5.03 -20.95
CA LEU A 178 7.22 4.18 -20.29
C LEU A 178 8.02 4.97 -19.25
N TRP A 179 8.46 6.18 -19.59
CA TRP A 179 9.24 7.03 -18.69
C TRP A 179 8.44 7.44 -17.47
N ILE A 180 7.19 7.87 -17.64
CA ILE A 180 6.32 8.24 -16.52
C ILE A 180 6.07 7.02 -15.61
N SER A 181 5.75 5.86 -16.19
CA SER A 181 5.51 4.63 -15.43
C SER A 181 6.75 4.14 -14.69
N CYS A 182 7.92 4.22 -15.32
CA CYS A 182 9.22 3.88 -14.72
C CYS A 182 9.54 4.81 -13.54
N PHE A 183 9.32 6.12 -13.72
CA PHE A 183 9.54 7.11 -12.67
C PHE A 183 8.60 6.91 -11.47
N ILE A 184 7.31 6.65 -11.72
CA ILE A 184 6.34 6.28 -10.65
C ILE A 184 6.79 4.98 -9.95
N GLY A 185 7.25 3.99 -10.70
CA GLY A 185 7.79 2.74 -10.16
C GLY A 185 8.99 2.97 -9.24
N ALA A 186 9.97 3.75 -9.69
CA ALA A 186 11.15 4.10 -8.91
C ALA A 186 10.80 4.84 -7.61
N LEU A 187 9.89 5.82 -7.67
CA LEU A 187 9.39 6.53 -6.49
C LEU A 187 8.67 5.59 -5.51
N THR A 188 7.88 4.65 -6.03
CA THR A 188 7.18 3.63 -5.21
C THR A 188 8.19 2.75 -4.48
N LEU A 189 9.20 2.25 -5.20
CA LEU A 189 10.26 1.40 -4.62
C LEU A 189 11.04 2.13 -3.54
N PHE A 190 11.40 3.40 -3.76
CA PHE A 190 12.08 4.22 -2.76
C PHE A 190 11.23 4.43 -1.51
N ALA A 191 9.93 4.71 -1.68
CA ALA A 191 9.00 4.89 -0.55
C ALA A 191 8.80 3.60 0.26
N LEU A 192 8.68 2.44 -0.41
CA LEU A 192 8.58 1.13 0.25
C LEU A 192 9.87 0.76 0.97
N TRP A 193 11.02 1.03 0.36
CA TRP A 193 12.32 0.82 0.95
C TRP A 193 12.49 1.66 2.24
N ALA A 194 12.09 2.92 2.19
CA ALA A 194 12.09 3.81 3.35
C ALA A 194 11.25 3.26 4.52
N VAL A 195 10.03 2.77 4.24
CA VAL A 195 9.17 2.14 5.24
C VAL A 195 9.80 0.84 5.78
N GLY A 196 10.38 0.01 4.90
CA GLY A 196 11.01 -1.26 5.25
C GLY A 196 12.19 -1.11 6.22
N ILE A 197 13.06 -0.11 6.00
CA ILE A 197 14.18 0.20 6.91
C ILE A 197 13.67 0.52 8.31
N MET A 198 12.65 1.37 8.41
CA MET A 198 12.08 1.73 9.71
C MET A 198 11.48 0.53 10.39
N PHE A 199 10.64 -0.23 9.69
CA PHE A 199 10.02 -1.42 10.25
C PHE A 199 11.08 -2.38 10.81
N ARG A 200 12.17 -2.64 10.09
CA ARG A 200 13.24 -3.52 10.56
C ARG A 200 13.89 -3.03 11.85
N LYS A 201 14.00 -1.72 12.05
CA LYS A 201 14.55 -1.15 13.30
C LYS A 201 13.55 -1.18 14.45
N VAL A 202 12.29 -0.86 14.18
CA VAL A 202 11.28 -0.75 15.24
C VAL A 202 10.55 -2.05 15.57
N ARG A 203 10.69 -3.11 14.74
CA ARG A 203 9.92 -4.36 14.90
C ARG A 203 10.13 -5.07 16.25
N ILE A 204 11.34 -5.03 16.80
CA ILE A 204 11.65 -5.67 18.10
C ILE A 204 10.98 -4.86 19.21
N LEU A 205 11.18 -3.54 19.20
CA LEU A 205 10.59 -2.62 20.18
C LEU A 205 9.06 -2.62 20.16
N LEU A 206 8.46 -2.79 18.98
CA LEU A 206 7.02 -2.77 18.78
C LEU A 206 6.40 -4.18 18.73
N LYS A 207 7.15 -5.23 19.11
CA LYS A 207 6.64 -6.61 19.15
C LYS A 207 5.49 -6.74 20.13
N CYS A 208 5.60 -6.15 21.32
CA CYS A 208 4.52 -6.11 22.33
C CYS A 208 3.27 -5.38 21.83
N LYS A 209 3.44 -4.51 20.82
CA LYS A 209 2.34 -3.79 20.16
C LYS A 209 1.82 -4.52 18.92
N ASN A 210 2.20 -5.78 18.68
CA ASN A 210 1.78 -6.56 17.51
C ASN A 210 1.87 -5.76 16.19
N ILE A 211 2.99 -5.04 15.98
CA ILE A 211 3.19 -4.27 14.75
C ILE A 211 3.41 -5.17 13.53
N ILE A 212 3.93 -6.38 13.76
CA ILE A 212 4.28 -7.35 12.72
C ILE A 212 3.06 -7.73 11.86
N PRO A 213 1.92 -8.18 12.44
CA PRO A 213 0.73 -8.49 11.62
C PRO A 213 0.19 -7.26 10.89
N LYS A 214 0.28 -6.06 11.47
CA LYS A 214 -0.14 -4.81 10.80
C LYS A 214 0.72 -4.50 9.57
N PHE A 215 2.03 -4.67 9.69
CA PHE A 215 2.96 -4.50 8.57
C PHE A 215 2.78 -5.58 7.51
N ALA A 216 2.56 -6.84 7.92
CA ALA A 216 2.28 -7.93 7.00
C ALA A 216 1.02 -7.66 6.17
N LEU A 217 -0.08 -7.26 6.81
CA LEU A 217 -1.30 -6.83 6.13
C LEU A 217 -1.04 -5.73 5.10
N TYR A 218 -0.37 -4.66 5.51
CA TYR A 218 0.00 -3.57 4.62
C TYR A 218 0.85 -4.05 3.43
N GLN A 219 1.84 -4.91 3.69
CA GLN A 219 2.71 -5.46 2.66
C GLN A 219 1.94 -6.35 1.67
N PHE A 220 0.98 -7.15 2.14
CA PHE A 220 0.10 -7.92 1.28
C PHE A 220 -0.74 -7.03 0.38
N ILE A 221 -1.33 -5.94 0.90
CA ILE A 221 -2.08 -4.98 0.08
C ILE A 221 -1.19 -4.43 -1.05
N VAL A 222 0.04 -4.02 -0.73
CA VAL A 222 1.00 -3.48 -1.71
C VAL A 222 1.39 -4.53 -2.76
N ILE A 223 1.72 -5.75 -2.32
CA ILE A 223 2.14 -6.84 -3.22
C ILE A 223 0.99 -7.19 -4.15
N LEU A 224 -0.21 -7.44 -3.62
CA LEU A 224 -1.36 -7.81 -4.43
C LEU A 224 -1.68 -6.70 -5.44
N ASN A 225 -1.71 -5.43 -5.04
CA ASN A 225 -2.07 -4.38 -5.98
C ASN A 225 -1.04 -4.15 -7.10
N HIS A 226 0.26 -4.20 -6.80
CA HIS A 226 1.30 -3.91 -7.78
C HIS A 226 1.81 -5.14 -8.53
N LEU A 227 2.12 -6.23 -7.82
CA LEU A 227 2.71 -7.43 -8.41
C LEU A 227 1.69 -8.17 -9.27
N GLN A 228 0.47 -8.38 -8.77
CA GLN A 228 -0.59 -9.07 -9.51
C GLN A 228 -0.92 -8.36 -10.81
N THR A 229 -1.15 -7.05 -10.75
CA THR A 229 -1.47 -6.23 -11.92
C THR A 229 -0.33 -6.29 -12.95
N THR A 230 0.92 -6.29 -12.49
CA THR A 230 2.09 -6.42 -13.38
C THR A 230 2.15 -7.81 -14.04
N ILE A 231 1.99 -8.89 -13.27
CA ILE A 231 2.01 -10.26 -13.78
C ILE A 231 0.89 -10.47 -14.81
N ILE A 232 -0.32 -10.03 -14.50
CA ILE A 232 -1.48 -10.16 -15.39
C ILE A 232 -1.28 -9.34 -16.67
N ASN A 233 -0.74 -8.13 -16.56
CA ASN A 233 -0.43 -7.31 -17.74
C ASN A 233 0.63 -7.98 -18.62
N ILE A 234 1.67 -8.61 -18.05
CA ILE A 234 2.66 -9.37 -18.82
C ILE A 234 1.98 -10.52 -19.57
N PHE A 235 1.17 -11.34 -18.90
CA PHE A 235 0.44 -12.43 -19.57
C PHE A 235 -0.52 -11.93 -20.65
N ALA A 236 -1.15 -10.78 -20.44
CA ALA A 236 -2.01 -10.15 -21.44
C ALA A 236 -1.24 -9.67 -22.68
N THR A 237 -0.02 -9.12 -22.49
CA THR A 237 0.85 -8.69 -23.58
C THR A 237 1.44 -9.87 -24.37
N GLN A 238 1.72 -11.00 -23.71
CA GLN A 238 2.16 -12.24 -24.36
C GLN A 238 1.03 -12.99 -25.10
N LYS A 239 -0.19 -12.42 -25.17
CA LYS A 239 -1.38 -13.02 -25.80
C LYS A 239 -1.78 -14.39 -25.24
N ILE A 240 -1.30 -14.75 -24.05
CA ILE A 240 -1.75 -15.95 -23.33
C ILE A 240 -3.23 -15.81 -22.94
N ILE A 241 -3.67 -14.57 -22.66
CA ILE A 241 -5.08 -14.24 -22.46
C ILE A 241 -5.72 -13.99 -23.84
N PRO A 242 -6.68 -14.84 -24.28
CA PRO A 242 -7.27 -14.70 -25.61
C PRO A 242 -8.12 -13.43 -25.70
N CYS A 243 -7.97 -12.71 -26.82
CA CYS A 243 -8.87 -11.62 -27.19
C CYS A 243 -10.28 -12.19 -27.38
N ALA A 244 -11.26 -11.61 -26.70
CA ALA A 244 -12.67 -11.91 -26.89
C ALA A 244 -13.39 -10.56 -27.12
N PRO A 245 -13.83 -10.25 -28.35
CA PRO A 245 -14.55 -9.03 -28.64
C PRO A 245 -15.75 -8.88 -27.68
N PRO A 246 -15.98 -7.70 -27.06
CA PRO A 246 -15.44 -6.37 -27.38
C PRO A 246 -14.13 -5.98 -26.64
N LEU A 247 -13.52 -6.87 -25.85
CA LEU A 247 -12.34 -6.56 -25.03
C LEU A 247 -11.05 -7.04 -25.72
N SER A 248 -10.04 -6.17 -25.76
CA SER A 248 -8.66 -6.57 -26.13
C SER A 248 -8.07 -7.50 -25.05
N SER A 249 -7.01 -8.26 -25.39
CA SER A 249 -6.33 -9.12 -24.41
C SER A 249 -5.88 -8.36 -23.16
N THR A 250 -5.36 -7.13 -23.34
CA THR A 250 -4.95 -6.23 -22.25
C THR A 250 -6.12 -5.76 -21.40
N ALA A 251 -7.22 -5.32 -22.02
CA ALA A 251 -8.41 -4.90 -21.30
C ALA A 251 -9.03 -6.06 -20.50
N ARG A 252 -9.04 -7.27 -21.08
CA ARG A 252 -9.50 -8.49 -20.40
C ARG A 252 -8.59 -8.86 -19.23
N GLY A 253 -7.28 -8.70 -19.36
CA GLY A 253 -6.32 -8.90 -18.27
C GLY A 253 -6.59 -7.93 -17.11
N SER A 254 -6.66 -6.63 -17.37
CA SER A 254 -6.96 -5.63 -16.34
C SER A 254 -8.33 -5.88 -15.68
N TYR A 255 -9.31 -6.32 -16.45
CA TYR A 255 -10.64 -6.68 -15.96
C TYR A 255 -10.60 -7.87 -14.97
N ILE A 256 -9.88 -8.95 -15.30
CA ILE A 256 -9.68 -10.09 -14.38
C ILE A 256 -8.93 -9.64 -13.12
N ALA A 257 -7.92 -8.78 -13.26
CA ALA A 257 -7.18 -8.24 -12.12
C ALA A 257 -8.09 -7.48 -11.16
N GLN A 258 -9.01 -6.65 -11.67
CA GLN A 258 -9.98 -5.93 -10.83
C GLN A 258 -10.89 -6.89 -10.06
N GLN A 259 -11.39 -7.94 -10.70
CA GLN A 259 -12.25 -8.94 -10.05
C GLN A 259 -11.52 -9.67 -8.92
N LEU A 260 -10.27 -10.09 -9.15
CA LEU A 260 -9.46 -10.73 -8.11
C LEU A 260 -9.14 -9.78 -6.96
N LEU A 261 -8.79 -8.52 -7.25
CA LEU A 261 -8.53 -7.51 -6.23
C LEU A 261 -9.73 -7.26 -5.33
N ILE A 262 -10.97 -7.28 -5.85
CA ILE A 262 -12.18 -7.14 -5.03
C ILE A 262 -12.23 -8.25 -3.96
N MET A 263 -12.01 -9.51 -4.35
CA MET A 263 -12.05 -10.66 -3.44
C MET A 263 -10.91 -10.60 -2.42
N GLU A 264 -9.70 -10.29 -2.86
CA GLU A 264 -8.52 -10.21 -2.00
C GLU A 264 -8.63 -9.08 -0.97
N MET A 265 -9.07 -7.89 -1.40
CA MET A 265 -9.26 -6.75 -0.50
C MET A 265 -10.40 -6.99 0.49
N PHE A 266 -11.44 -7.74 0.13
CA PHE A 266 -12.48 -8.18 1.06
C PHE A 266 -11.87 -9.06 2.17
N LEU A 267 -11.09 -10.08 1.82
CA LEU A 267 -10.42 -10.95 2.79
C LEU A 267 -9.50 -10.14 3.72
N ILE A 268 -8.72 -9.21 3.16
CA ILE A 268 -7.84 -8.33 3.95
C ILE A 268 -8.65 -7.46 4.90
N THR A 269 -9.81 -6.95 4.48
CA THR A 269 -10.68 -6.12 5.34
C THR A 269 -11.17 -6.92 6.55
N VAL A 270 -11.59 -8.17 6.34
CA VAL A 270 -12.03 -9.08 7.43
C VAL A 270 -10.86 -9.42 8.37
N ILE A 271 -9.68 -9.74 7.83
CA ILE A 271 -8.49 -10.05 8.63
C ILE A 271 -8.03 -8.81 9.42
N SER A 272 -8.07 -7.63 8.81
CA SER A 272 -7.74 -6.35 9.45
C SER A 272 -8.63 -6.10 10.67
N ARG A 273 -9.93 -6.35 10.55
CA ARG A 273 -10.87 -6.27 11.68
C ARG A 273 -10.44 -7.14 12.86
N VAL A 274 -10.07 -8.40 12.61
CA VAL A 274 -9.63 -9.32 13.69
C VAL A 274 -8.37 -8.79 14.39
N ILE A 275 -7.38 -8.31 13.61
CA ILE A 275 -6.11 -7.81 14.14
C ILE A 275 -6.27 -6.50 14.90
N TYR A 276 -7.09 -5.57 14.40
CA TYR A 276 -7.25 -4.26 15.03
C TYR A 276 -8.24 -4.28 16.20
N ARG A 277 -9.35 -5.05 16.13
CA ARG A 277 -10.35 -5.12 17.21
C ARG A 277 -9.81 -5.78 18.48
N ARG A 278 -9.04 -6.87 18.35
CA ARG A 278 -8.46 -7.59 19.51
C ARG A 278 -7.59 -6.68 20.37
N LYS A 279 -6.85 -5.76 19.74
CA LYS A 279 -5.87 -4.92 20.43
C LYS A 279 -6.45 -3.73 21.21
N TYR A 280 -7.58 -3.17 20.79
CA TYR A 280 -8.22 -2.05 21.53
C TYR A 280 -9.14 -2.53 22.65
N HIS A 281 -9.29 -3.84 22.82
CA HIS A 281 -9.92 -4.40 24.02
C HIS A 281 -8.96 -4.28 25.22
N ASP A 282 -7.65 -4.45 24.98
CA ASP A 282 -6.58 -4.29 25.96
C ASP A 282 -6.14 -2.81 26.04
N LEU A 283 -6.94 -1.98 26.72
CA LEU A 283 -6.70 -0.52 26.82
C LEU A 283 -5.62 -0.12 27.85
N GLU A 284 -4.90 -1.09 28.42
CA GLU A 284 -3.62 -0.84 29.08
C GLU A 284 -2.51 -1.41 28.18
N PRO A 285 -1.78 -0.58 27.43
CA PRO A 285 -0.58 -1.08 26.77
C PRO A 285 0.38 -1.50 27.88
N PRO A 286 0.87 -2.76 27.93
CA PRO A 286 2.00 -3.06 28.78
C PRO A 286 3.11 -2.09 28.39
N GLU A 287 3.58 -1.31 29.37
CA GLU A 287 4.77 -0.51 29.20
C GLU A 287 5.84 -1.42 28.64
N CYS A 288 6.36 -1.08 27.46
CA CYS A 288 7.44 -1.84 26.87
C CYS A 288 8.69 -1.58 27.72
N VAL A 289 8.86 -2.33 28.80
CA VAL A 289 10.08 -2.30 29.61
C VAL A 289 11.22 -2.64 28.66
N ALA A 290 12.18 -1.72 28.57
CA ALA A 290 13.39 -1.92 27.81
C ALA A 290 14.23 -2.98 28.52
N GLU A 291 14.52 -4.11 27.88
CA GLU A 291 15.74 -4.83 28.25
C GLU A 291 16.91 -3.91 27.85
N GLU A 292 17.55 -3.30 28.85
CA GLU A 292 18.85 -2.68 28.66
C GLU A 292 19.87 -3.79 28.35
N PRO A 293 20.73 -3.63 27.33
CA PRO A 293 21.85 -4.53 27.15
C PRO A 293 22.80 -4.33 28.32
N GLY A 294 22.82 -5.28 29.25
CA GLY A 294 23.71 -5.28 30.40
C GLY A 294 25.16 -5.12 29.97
N ASP A 295 25.77 -4.01 30.40
CA ASP A 295 27.19 -3.74 30.33
C ASP A 295 27.92 -4.78 31.18
N LYS A 296 28.38 -5.88 30.56
CA LYS A 296 29.39 -6.74 31.18
C LYS A 296 30.73 -6.01 31.10
N LYS A 297 30.95 -5.08 32.03
CA LYS A 297 32.31 -4.68 32.41
C LYS A 297 32.99 -5.88 33.07
N GLN A 298 33.86 -6.51 32.29
CA GLN A 298 34.82 -7.48 32.77
C GLN A 298 36.11 -6.72 33.05
N THR A 299 36.54 -6.68 34.31
CA THR A 299 37.91 -6.37 34.71
C THR A 299 38.09 -6.68 36.20
N PRO A 300 39.30 -7.05 36.65
CA PRO A 300 40.38 -7.78 35.98
C PRO A 300 40.25 -9.30 36.15
#